data_AF-A0A382URC0-F1
#
_entry.id   AF-A0A382URC0-F1
#
_cell.length_a   1.000
_cell.length_b   1.000
_cell.length_c   1.000
_cell.angle_alpha   90.00
_cell.angle_beta   90.00
_cell.angle_gamma   90.00
#
_symmetry.space_group_name_H-M   'P 1'
#
loop_
_entity.id
_entity.type
_entity.pdbx_description
1 polymer ?
#
loop_
_entity_poly.entity_id
_entity_poly.type
_entity_poly.pdbx_seq_one_letter_code
_entity_poly.pdbx_strand_id
1 'polypeptide(L)'
;MNPIIRSVTMKQRKTISFILCLLVTTFSLQGQQTLIHAGRLIDTDKKSIKKNIDILVEGNRIVKVGKSLKSNSATVIDLSDKTVLPGLIDGHTHICLTPDYSS
;
A
#
# COMPACT_ATOMS: atom_id res chain seq x y z
N MET A 1 -50.86 15.32 -39.71
CA MET A 1 -50.03 16.29 -38.96
C MET A 1 -49.05 15.48 -38.12
N ASN A 2 -47.76 15.54 -38.48
CA ASN A 2 -46.75 14.51 -38.20
C ASN A 2 -46.14 14.62 -36.78
N PRO A 3 -45.78 13.50 -36.12
CA PRO A 3 -44.97 13.54 -34.90
C PRO A 3 -43.50 13.72 -35.25
N ILE A 4 -42.86 14.70 -34.64
CA ILE A 4 -41.41 14.96 -34.73
C ILE A 4 -40.78 14.29 -33.51
N ILE A 5 -40.29 13.06 -33.65
CA ILE A 5 -39.43 12.42 -32.64
C ILE A 5 -38.19 11.91 -33.37
N ARG A 6 -37.21 12.81 -33.56
CA ARG A 6 -35.90 12.48 -34.12
C ARG A 6 -35.03 11.79 -33.06
N SER A 7 -34.94 10.46 -33.18
CA SER A 7 -33.73 9.64 -32.97
C SER A 7 -32.58 10.25 -32.15
N VAL A 8 -32.63 10.13 -30.81
CA VAL A 8 -31.43 10.16 -29.97
C VAL A 8 -30.91 8.72 -29.86
N THR A 9 -30.36 8.18 -30.94
CA THR A 9 -29.96 6.77 -30.98
C THR A 9 -28.52 6.64 -31.49
N MET A 10 -27.71 5.87 -30.75
CA MET A 10 -26.36 5.37 -31.06
C MET A 10 -25.16 6.15 -30.49
N LYS A 11 -25.01 7.47 -30.70
CA LYS A 11 -23.75 8.17 -30.30
C LYS A 11 -23.57 8.28 -28.77
N GLN A 12 -24.65 8.54 -28.03
CA GLN A 12 -24.60 8.64 -26.56
C GLN A 12 -24.50 7.29 -25.83
N ARG A 13 -24.99 6.19 -26.42
CA ARG A 13 -24.89 4.85 -25.81
C ARG A 13 -23.44 4.33 -25.83
N LYS A 14 -22.68 4.64 -26.88
CA LYS A 14 -21.25 4.26 -26.99
C LYS A 14 -20.37 5.06 -26.04
N THR A 15 -20.62 6.35 -25.87
CA THR A 15 -19.86 7.19 -24.91
C THR A 15 -20.15 6.82 -23.46
N ILE A 16 -21.41 6.49 -23.10
CA ILE A 16 -21.75 6.02 -21.75
C ILE A 16 -21.06 4.69 -21.45
N SER A 17 -21.04 3.74 -22.40
CA SER A 17 -20.34 2.47 -22.24
C SER A 17 -18.82 2.65 -22.08
N PHE A 18 -18.23 3.63 -22.78
CA PHE A 18 -16.80 3.92 -22.69
C PHE A 18 -16.42 4.57 -21.36
N ILE A 19 -17.25 5.50 -20.88
CA ILE A 19 -17.08 6.13 -19.55
C ILE A 19 -17.26 5.09 -18.44
N LEU A 20 -18.25 4.20 -18.56
CA LEU A 20 -18.49 3.12 -17.60
C LEU A 20 -17.32 2.14 -17.56
N CYS A 21 -16.77 1.77 -18.72
CA CYS A 21 -15.59 0.90 -18.79
C CYS A 21 -14.36 1.56 -18.16
N LEU A 22 -14.14 2.85 -18.41
CA LEU A 22 -13.04 3.62 -17.81
C LEU A 22 -13.17 3.71 -16.27
N LEU A 23 -14.39 3.87 -15.77
CA LEU A 23 -14.69 3.91 -14.32
C LEU A 23 -14.48 2.55 -13.62
N VAL A 24 -14.69 1.44 -14.32
CA VAL A 24 -14.48 0.10 -13.77
C VAL A 24 -12.98 -0.21 -13.65
N THR A 25 -12.16 0.24 -14.60
CA THR A 25 -10.71 -0.03 -14.60
C THR A 25 -9.93 0.71 -13.50
N THR A 26 -10.41 1.86 -13.03
CA THR A 26 -9.74 2.62 -11.97
C THR A 26 -9.96 2.04 -10.56
N PHE A 27 -11.00 1.23 -10.38
CA PHE A 27 -11.34 0.65 -9.07
C PHE A 27 -10.38 -0.46 -8.62
N SER A 28 -9.58 -1.04 -9.52
CA SER A 28 -8.80 -2.26 -9.25
C SER A 28 -7.32 -2.04 -8.91
N LEU A 29 -6.84 -0.81 -8.78
CA LEU A 29 -5.47 -0.53 -8.31
C LEU A 29 -5.41 -0.39 -6.79
N GLN A 30 -5.79 -1.44 -6.05
CA GLN A 30 -5.47 -1.49 -4.63
C GLN A 30 -4.00 -1.92 -4.46
N GLY A 31 -3.24 -1.20 -3.63
CA GLY A 31 -1.83 -1.52 -3.41
C GLY A 31 -1.67 -2.90 -2.77
N GLN A 32 -0.58 -3.60 -3.07
CA GLN A 32 -0.27 -4.87 -2.41
C GLN A 32 -0.23 -4.65 -0.89
N GLN A 33 -1.05 -5.41 -0.17
CA GLN A 33 -1.10 -5.34 1.29
C GLN A 33 -0.15 -6.37 1.91
N THR A 34 0.55 -5.95 2.95
CA THR A 34 1.43 -6.80 3.75
C THR A 34 1.09 -6.60 5.21
N LEU A 35 0.81 -7.69 5.93
CA LEU A 35 0.55 -7.69 7.36
C LEU A 35 1.75 -8.26 8.08
N ILE A 36 2.48 -7.43 8.82
CA ILE A 36 3.66 -7.84 9.56
C ILE A 36 3.26 -8.06 11.02
N HIS A 37 3.38 -9.28 11.52
CA HIS A 37 3.17 -9.61 12.93
C HIS A 37 4.50 -9.54 13.68
N ALA A 38 4.69 -8.53 14.52
CA ALA A 38 5.93 -8.31 15.27
C ALA A 38 5.80 -8.76 16.73
N GLY A 39 6.73 -9.60 17.18
CA GLY A 39 6.85 -9.98 18.58
C GLY A 39 7.10 -8.77 19.48
N ARG A 40 7.99 -7.88 19.04
CA ARG A 40 8.30 -6.60 19.68
C ARG A 40 8.35 -5.48 18.65
N LEU A 41 7.76 -4.34 18.96
CA LEU A 41 7.86 -3.10 18.18
C LEU A 41 8.46 -2.00 19.06
N ILE A 42 9.51 -1.36 18.59
CA ILE A 42 10.06 -0.15 19.21
C ILE A 42 9.24 1.05 18.73
N ASP A 43 8.49 1.65 19.64
CA ASP A 43 7.78 2.91 19.41
C ASP A 43 8.66 4.07 19.88
N THR A 44 9.25 4.78 18.92
CA THR A 44 10.16 5.89 19.17
C THR A 44 9.44 7.15 19.65
N ASP A 45 8.18 7.35 19.24
CA ASP A 45 7.36 8.49 19.67
C ASP A 45 7.03 8.37 21.16
N LYS A 46 6.59 7.17 21.58
CA LYS A 46 6.24 6.89 22.98
C LYS A 46 7.40 6.37 23.82
N LYS A 47 8.61 6.27 23.26
CA LYS A 47 9.82 5.75 23.91
C LYS A 47 9.57 4.41 24.63
N SER A 48 8.85 3.50 23.99
CA SER A 48 8.39 2.26 24.62
C SER A 48 8.50 1.06 23.69
N ILE A 49 8.56 -0.14 24.27
CA ILE A 49 8.51 -1.40 23.52
C ILE A 49 7.12 -1.99 23.65
N LYS A 50 6.42 -2.14 22.53
CA LYS A 50 5.13 -2.83 22.46
C LYS A 50 5.34 -4.28 22.06
N LYS A 51 4.56 -5.19 22.66
CA LYS A 51 4.61 -6.63 22.35
C LYS A 51 3.40 -7.07 21.53
N ASN A 52 3.61 -8.05 20.65
CA ASN A 52 2.59 -8.68 19.80
C ASN A 52 1.78 -7.62 19.04
N ILE A 53 2.47 -6.90 18.15
CA ILE A 53 1.90 -5.81 17.36
C ILE A 53 1.87 -6.19 15.89
N ASP A 54 0.75 -5.89 15.25
CA ASP A 54 0.56 -6.00 13.83
C ASP A 54 0.76 -4.64 13.14
N ILE A 55 1.43 -4.67 12.00
CA ILE A 55 1.69 -3.51 11.14
C ILE A 55 1.12 -3.84 9.77
N LEU A 56 0.08 -3.12 9.36
CA LEU A 56 -0.49 -3.25 8.03
C LEU A 56 0.16 -2.20 7.11
N VAL A 57 0.77 -2.69 6.05
CA VAL A 57 1.43 -1.90 5.01
C VAL A 57 0.65 -2.06 3.71
N GLU A 58 0.45 -0.97 2.99
CA GLU A 58 -0.09 -0.98 1.64
C GLU A 58 0.88 -0.25 0.70
N GLY A 59 1.41 -0.99 -0.28
CA GLY A 59 2.48 -0.49 -1.14
C GLY A 59 3.69 -0.02 -0.32
N ASN A 60 3.94 1.29 -0.33
CA ASN A 60 5.07 1.93 0.38
C ASN A 60 4.66 2.67 1.66
N ARG A 61 3.43 2.48 2.17
CA ARG A 61 2.94 3.20 3.37
C ARG A 61 2.46 2.24 4.44
N ILE A 62 2.76 2.56 5.69
CA ILE A 62 2.11 1.95 6.85
C ILE A 62 0.73 2.58 6.98
N VAL A 63 -0.33 1.77 6.84
CA VAL A 63 -1.72 2.23 6.92
C VAL A 63 -2.33 2.03 8.30
N LYS A 64 -1.83 1.06 9.08
CA LYS A 64 -2.32 0.82 10.45
C LYS A 64 -1.28 0.09 11.30
N VAL A 65 -1.25 0.43 12.58
CA VAL A 65 -0.46 -0.27 13.61
C VAL A 65 -1.36 -0.56 14.80
N GLY A 66 -1.37 -1.80 15.30
CA GLY A 66 -2.27 -2.19 16.38
C GLY A 66 -2.12 -3.64 16.77
N LYS A 67 -3.06 -4.16 17.57
CA LYS A 67 -3.13 -5.58 17.91
C LYS A 67 -4.27 -6.24 17.15
N SER A 68 -4.07 -7.51 16.82
CA SER A 68 -5.09 -8.38 16.18
C SER A 68 -5.68 -7.76 14.91
N LEU A 69 -4.83 -7.13 14.09
CA LEU A 69 -5.23 -6.60 12.81
C LEU A 69 -5.55 -7.76 11.86
N LYS A 70 -6.59 -7.58 11.06
CA LYS A 70 -6.99 -8.53 10.02
C LYS A 70 -6.94 -7.83 8.68
N SER A 71 -6.41 -8.51 7.68
CA SER A 71 -6.60 -8.17 6.28
C SER A 71 -6.85 -9.46 5.51
N ASN A 72 -7.87 -9.45 4.66
CA ASN A 72 -8.28 -10.62 3.90
C ASN A 72 -7.37 -10.90 2.70
N SER A 73 -6.60 -9.90 2.27
CA SER A 73 -5.81 -9.96 1.04
C SER A 73 -4.33 -9.69 1.28
N ALA A 74 -3.91 -9.51 2.53
CA ALA A 74 -2.52 -9.20 2.85
C ALA A 74 -1.64 -10.45 2.85
N THR A 75 -0.43 -10.31 2.32
CA THR A 75 0.65 -11.28 2.58
C THR A 75 1.08 -11.14 4.03
N VAL A 76 1.07 -12.22 4.79
CA VAL A 76 1.46 -12.20 6.21
C VAL A 76 2.95 -12.48 6.33
N ILE A 77 3.66 -11.61 7.06
CA ILE A 77 5.06 -11.80 7.46
C ILE A 77 5.07 -12.00 8.97
N ASP A 78 5.44 -13.20 9.41
CA ASP A 78 5.55 -13.54 10.83
C ASP A 78 6.96 -13.23 11.36
N LEU A 79 7.01 -12.27 12.28
CA LEU A 79 8.18 -11.83 13.04
C LEU A 79 7.90 -11.91 14.55
N SER A 80 7.06 -12.86 14.98
CA SER A 80 6.63 -13.08 16.37
C SER A 80 7.76 -13.23 17.38
N ASP A 81 8.95 -13.67 16.95
CA ASP A 81 10.13 -13.83 17.79
C ASP A 81 11.20 -12.74 17.57
N LYS A 82 10.89 -11.72 16.75
CA LYS A 82 11.82 -10.63 16.39
C LYS A 82 11.40 -9.28 16.96
N THR A 83 12.32 -8.33 16.87
CA THR A 83 12.09 -6.92 17.17
C THR A 83 12.05 -6.13 15.87
N VAL A 84 10.97 -5.39 15.65
CA VAL A 84 10.80 -4.43 14.56
C VAL A 84 11.06 -3.02 15.08
N LEU A 85 11.79 -2.23 14.30
CA LEU A 85 12.08 -0.82 14.54
C LEU A 85 11.85 -0.02 13.26
N PRO A 86 11.69 1.31 13.35
CA PRO A 86 11.82 2.16 12.17
C PRO A 86 13.15 1.91 11.46
N GLY A 87 13.16 2.02 10.13
CA GLY A 87 14.39 1.89 9.35
C GLY A 87 15.44 2.88 9.85
N LEU A 88 16.69 2.41 9.98
CA LEU A 88 17.80 3.27 10.38
C LEU A 88 18.10 4.26 9.26
N ILE A 89 18.41 5.51 9.65
CA ILE A 89 18.82 6.57 8.73
C ILE A 89 20.31 6.77 8.93
N ASP A 90 21.08 6.56 7.86
CA ASP A 90 22.50 6.89 7.83
C ASP A 90 22.68 8.35 7.43
N GLY A 91 23.19 9.16 8.36
CA GLY A 91 23.40 10.59 8.17
C GLY A 91 24.80 10.96 7.70
N HIS A 92 25.73 10.01 7.62
CA HIS A 92 27.11 10.32 7.28
C HIS A 92 27.82 9.14 6.60
N THR A 93 27.76 9.14 5.27
CA THR A 93 28.52 8.21 4.44
C THR A 93 29.41 8.97 3.47
N HIS A 94 30.64 8.51 3.32
CA HIS A 94 31.51 8.95 2.24
C HIS A 94 31.22 8.13 0.98
N ILE A 95 30.06 8.39 0.35
CA ILE A 95 29.56 7.62 -0.81
C ILE A 95 30.57 7.61 -1.99
N CYS A 96 31.42 8.64 -2.09
CA CYS A 96 32.41 8.78 -3.17
C CYS A 96 33.80 8.17 -2.85
N LEU A 97 34.02 7.65 -1.65
CA LEU A 97 35.26 6.95 -1.25
C LEU A 97 34.99 5.45 -1.22
N THR A 98 34.67 4.87 -2.37
CA THR A 98 34.64 3.42 -2.49
C THR A 98 36.09 2.92 -2.51
N PRO A 99 36.54 2.10 -1.55
CA PRO A 99 37.88 1.53 -1.58
C PRO A 99 38.03 0.64 -2.82
N ASP A 100 39.10 0.88 -3.56
CA ASP A 100 39.55 0.11 -4.72
C ASP A 100 40.04 -1.27 -4.25
N TYR A 101 39.23 -2.31 -4.48
CA TYR A 101 39.54 -3.70 -4.15
C TYR A 101 40.33 -4.43 -5.24
N SER A 102 41.12 -3.72 -6.06
CA SER A 102 42.03 -4.34 -7.02
C SER A 102 43.31 -4.79 -6.30
N SER A 103 43.32 -6.05 -5.86
CA SER A 103 44.53 -6.83 -5.58
C SER A 103 44.99 -7.54 -6.85
#